data_AF-A0A4R9JA92-F1
#
_entry.id   AF-A0A4R9JA92-F1
#
_cell.length_a   1.000
_cell.length_b   1.000
_cell.length_c   1.000
_cell.angle_alpha   90.00
_cell.angle_beta   90.00
_cell.angle_gamma   90.00
#
_symmetry.space_group_name_H-M   'P 1'
#
loop_
_entity.id
_entity.type
_entity.pdbx_description
1 polymer ?
#
loop_
_entity_poly.entity_id
_entity_poly.type
_entity_poly.pdbx_seq_one_letter_code
_entity_poly.pdbx_strand_id
1 'polypeptide(L)'
;MKKQKIPLLKRYLQATVEGFKSASEVLTGLVSGIKKTRSGYSTPEKQRKRLRALYEAEGHNGETLAKTIINGLTAWISGNGINVTLKKVAKDEKSDLRTNIEEFLEFNKLYSNKIQSFVRNGLFDAEVLLILEKKNHPIFKKEYVKVRYIQKDLYNYKVEYDDNDPDVPIRVKWKLKDDKEETVFDQQEFVLVQFGKSPKLGNAISTLERLDDILKKFADSNDLFGTPAPVFKVKDFEEAVKFRNALEDPNKKSTDGTASLWDAGNLLIMPGDAAFLEPSGAGAESFKSEFELRAQMGSGSTGYPIHLMGFVSLFGTKAGADSILEQINTQTMEDRQIWKEAMYELIVLQAIMMGFSIEEIRKAEIITALPLNTQFQLMMLSTYYLPMYKEGLLDLESFVEMIPNVDPEVVKERLLKEKENKENADRKALEDSVKNFKNNINKTPNLKEVAA
;
A
#
# COMPACT_ATOMS: atom_id res chain seq x y z
N MET A 1 -6.32 65.00 -18.41
CA MET A 1 -5.34 65.04 -17.28
C MET A 1 -4.40 63.85 -17.41
N LYS A 2 -3.12 64.09 -17.73
CA LYS A 2 -2.09 63.05 -17.91
C LYS A 2 -1.64 62.52 -16.54
N LYS A 3 -1.77 61.21 -16.31
CA LYS A 3 -1.15 60.52 -15.17
C LYS A 3 0.37 60.59 -15.34
N GLN A 4 1.05 61.38 -14.51
CA GLN A 4 2.51 61.40 -14.44
C GLN A 4 3.01 60.04 -13.92
N LYS A 5 3.76 59.32 -14.75
CA LYS A 5 4.55 58.16 -14.32
C LYS A 5 5.70 58.68 -13.46
N ILE A 6 5.63 58.44 -12.15
CA ILE A 6 6.76 58.64 -11.25
C ILE A 6 7.82 57.58 -11.59
N PRO A 7 9.11 57.93 -11.78
CA PRO A 7 10.15 56.97 -12.11
C PRO A 7 10.36 55.99 -10.94
N LEU A 8 10.48 54.69 -11.25
CA LEU A 8 10.75 53.60 -10.29
C LEU A 8 11.89 53.93 -9.31
N LEU A 9 12.90 54.67 -9.76
CA LEU A 9 14.05 55.09 -8.94
C LEU A 9 13.64 55.92 -7.71
N LYS A 10 12.59 56.76 -7.82
CA LYS A 10 12.14 57.63 -6.73
C LYS A 10 11.42 56.84 -5.62
N ARG A 11 10.81 55.69 -5.95
CA ARG A 11 10.26 54.74 -4.97
C ARG A 11 11.35 53.97 -4.23
N TYR A 12 12.43 53.58 -4.91
CA TYR A 12 13.57 52.93 -4.27
C TYR A 12 14.32 53.88 -3.33
N LEU A 13 14.47 55.15 -3.72
CA LEU A 13 15.17 56.15 -2.89
C LEU A 13 14.37 56.65 -1.69
N GLN A 14 13.03 56.66 -1.76
CA GLN A 14 12.20 56.96 -0.57
C GLN A 14 12.23 55.83 0.46
N ALA A 15 12.46 54.58 0.04
CA ALA A 15 12.62 53.44 0.95
C ALA A 15 13.99 53.40 1.65
N THR A 16 14.98 54.16 1.18
CA THR A 16 16.34 54.16 1.76
C THR A 16 16.57 55.19 2.86
N VAL A 17 15.63 56.09 3.16
CA VAL A 17 15.88 57.20 4.12
C VAL A 17 15.08 57.10 5.43
N GLU A 18 14.06 56.24 5.51
CA GLU A 18 13.28 56.07 6.75
C GLU A 18 13.27 54.61 7.21
N GLY A 19 14.33 54.23 7.93
CA GLY A 19 14.34 53.14 8.90
C GLY A 19 14.07 51.73 8.36
N PHE A 20 15.14 50.93 8.26
CA PHE A 20 15.02 49.47 8.17
C PHE A 20 14.25 48.91 9.37
N LYS A 21 12.92 48.82 9.27
CA LYS A 21 12.08 48.01 10.15
C LYS A 21 12.07 46.57 9.63
N SER A 22 13.12 45.85 10.00
CA SER A 22 13.31 44.40 9.80
C SER A 22 13.47 43.92 8.35
N ALA A 23 14.51 43.10 8.11
CA ALA A 23 14.72 42.38 6.85
C ALA A 23 13.51 41.49 6.44
N SER A 24 12.63 41.18 7.40
CA SER A 24 11.35 40.48 7.19
C SER A 24 10.40 41.24 6.26
N GLU A 25 10.31 42.57 6.36
CA GLU A 25 9.39 43.38 5.52
C GLU A 25 9.86 43.47 4.06
N VAL A 26 11.19 43.50 3.84
CA VAL A 26 11.78 43.51 2.50
C VAL A 26 11.60 42.15 1.81
N LEU A 27 11.78 41.05 2.55
CA LEU A 27 11.54 39.70 2.04
C LEU A 27 10.05 39.42 1.78
N THR A 28 9.15 39.88 2.66
CA THR A 28 7.70 39.70 2.46
C THR A 28 7.15 40.57 1.33
N GLY A 29 7.70 41.76 1.11
CA GLY A 29 7.36 42.62 -0.03
C GLY A 29 7.71 42.01 -1.39
N LEU A 30 8.87 41.35 -1.50
CA LEU A 30 9.32 40.65 -2.72
C LEU A 30 8.56 39.34 -2.99
N VAL A 31 8.02 38.69 -1.96
CA VAL A 31 7.30 37.39 -2.07
C VAL A 31 5.80 37.58 -2.38
N SER A 32 5.30 38.81 -2.42
CA SER A 32 3.87 39.13 -2.65
C SER A 32 3.32 38.76 -4.04
N GLY A 33 4.14 38.18 -4.93
CA GLY A 33 3.72 37.62 -6.22
C GLY A 33 3.40 36.12 -6.21
N ILE A 34 3.70 35.37 -5.16
CA ILE A 34 3.40 33.93 -5.12
C ILE A 34 1.92 33.76 -4.76
N LYS A 35 1.04 33.79 -5.77
CA LYS A 35 -0.26 33.12 -5.66
C LYS A 35 0.04 31.64 -5.38
N LYS A 36 0.11 31.26 -4.10
CA LYS A 36 0.05 29.85 -3.70
C LYS A 36 -1.36 29.38 -4.04
N THR A 37 -1.57 28.95 -5.27
CA THR A 37 -2.73 28.13 -5.62
C THR A 37 -2.59 26.83 -4.83
N ARG A 38 -3.13 26.80 -3.61
CA ARG A 38 -3.53 25.54 -2.96
C ARG A 38 -4.73 25.00 -3.73
N SER A 39 -4.57 24.71 -5.02
CA SER A 39 -5.57 23.99 -5.79
C SER A 39 -5.42 22.53 -5.41
N GLY A 40 -6.13 22.11 -4.37
CA GLY A 40 -6.32 20.68 -4.13
C GLY A 40 -6.93 20.03 -5.38
N TYR A 41 -6.70 18.74 -5.54
CA TYR A 41 -7.33 17.94 -6.59
C TYR A 41 -8.83 17.82 -6.26
N SER A 42 -9.64 18.75 -6.79
CA SER A 42 -11.05 18.89 -6.40
C SER A 42 -11.99 17.90 -7.07
N THR A 43 -11.60 17.33 -8.21
CA THR A 43 -12.40 16.34 -8.94
C THR A 43 -11.81 14.95 -8.79
N PRO A 44 -12.64 13.89 -8.67
CA PRO A 44 -12.15 12.50 -8.62
C PRO A 44 -11.24 12.16 -9.80
N GLU A 45 -11.58 12.59 -11.01
CA GLU A 45 -10.75 12.35 -12.21
C GLU A 45 -9.34 12.94 -12.09
N LYS A 46 -9.20 14.16 -11.53
CA LYS A 46 -7.88 14.76 -11.31
C LYS A 46 -7.10 14.02 -10.22
N GLN A 47 -7.79 13.53 -9.18
CA GLN A 47 -7.18 12.71 -8.13
C GLN A 47 -6.66 11.39 -8.71
N ARG A 48 -7.45 10.70 -9.55
CA ARG A 48 -7.05 9.45 -10.23
C ARG A 48 -5.79 9.64 -11.07
N LYS A 49 -5.84 10.59 -11.99
CA LYS A 49 -4.71 10.89 -12.90
C LYS A 49 -3.46 11.25 -12.11
N ARG A 50 -3.59 12.05 -11.05
CA ARG A 50 -2.43 12.40 -10.24
C ARG A 50 -1.87 11.22 -9.44
N LEU A 51 -2.70 10.38 -8.83
CA LEU A 51 -2.24 9.20 -8.10
C LEU A 51 -1.48 8.24 -9.02
N ARG A 52 -1.96 8.04 -10.25
CA ARG A 52 -1.26 7.24 -11.27
C ARG A 52 0.09 7.85 -11.62
N ALA A 53 0.13 9.14 -11.94
CA ALA A 53 1.39 9.82 -12.23
C ALA A 53 2.40 9.75 -11.07
N LEU A 54 1.95 9.90 -9.82
CA LEU A 54 2.80 9.74 -8.64
C LEU A 54 3.30 8.30 -8.47
N TYR A 55 2.50 7.30 -8.80
CA TYR A 55 2.89 5.89 -8.75
C TYR A 55 3.90 5.51 -9.84
N GLU A 56 3.71 6.05 -11.04
CA GLU A 56 4.55 5.82 -12.24
C GLU A 56 5.84 6.66 -12.23
N ALA A 57 6.02 7.50 -11.21
CA ALA A 57 7.15 8.43 -11.08
C ALA A 57 7.24 9.45 -12.24
N GLU A 58 6.07 9.88 -12.73
CA GLU A 58 5.92 11.00 -13.69
C GLU A 58 5.64 12.33 -12.99
N GLY A 59 5.66 12.35 -11.65
CA GLY A 59 5.47 13.53 -10.84
C GLY A 59 6.77 14.33 -10.64
N HIS A 60 6.74 15.22 -9.66
CA HIS A 60 7.95 15.92 -9.21
C HIS A 60 8.17 15.76 -7.71
N ASN A 61 7.08 15.60 -6.94
CA ASN A 61 7.12 15.55 -5.49
C ASN A 61 6.24 14.41 -4.96
N GLY A 62 6.72 13.68 -3.94
CA GLY A 62 5.91 12.71 -3.18
C GLY A 62 5.78 11.31 -3.79
N GLU A 63 6.51 11.02 -4.87
CA GLU A 63 6.42 9.77 -5.65
C GLU A 63 6.82 8.54 -4.83
N THR A 64 7.98 8.61 -4.17
CA THR A 64 8.52 7.51 -3.37
C THR A 64 7.55 7.12 -2.26
N LEU A 65 7.00 8.11 -1.55
CA LEU A 65 6.03 7.86 -0.47
C LEU A 65 4.71 7.31 -1.02
N ALA A 66 4.18 7.88 -2.10
CA ALA A 66 2.97 7.39 -2.75
C ALA A 66 3.15 5.92 -3.19
N LYS A 67 4.25 5.61 -3.89
CA LYS A 67 4.56 4.25 -4.35
C LYS A 67 4.71 3.25 -3.21
N THR A 68 5.39 3.63 -2.12
CA THR A 68 5.53 2.79 -0.93
C THR A 68 4.17 2.49 -0.28
N ILE A 69 3.35 3.52 -0.07
CA ILE A 69 2.01 3.36 0.51
C ILE A 69 1.13 2.48 -0.38
N ILE A 70 1.09 2.76 -1.69
CA ILE A 70 0.26 2.02 -2.64
C ILE A 70 0.67 0.55 -2.72
N ASN A 71 1.97 0.26 -2.83
CA ASN A 71 2.47 -1.11 -2.87
C ASN A 71 2.22 -1.84 -1.55
N GLY A 72 2.43 -1.14 -0.42
CA GLY A 72 2.14 -1.67 0.91
C GLY A 72 0.67 -2.05 1.07
N LEU A 73 -0.24 -1.10 0.87
CA LEU A 73 -1.68 -1.34 0.95
C LEU A 73 -2.13 -2.43 -0.03
N THR A 74 -1.59 -2.44 -1.26
CA THR A 74 -1.88 -3.50 -2.23
C THR A 74 -1.54 -4.88 -1.66
N ALA A 75 -0.35 -5.05 -1.06
CA ALA A 75 0.07 -6.32 -0.47
C ALA A 75 -0.82 -6.72 0.72
N TRP A 76 -1.17 -5.76 1.58
CA TRP A 76 -2.06 -5.99 2.73
C TRP A 76 -3.50 -6.33 2.31
N ILE A 77 -4.00 -5.79 1.20
CA ILE A 77 -5.36 -6.09 0.71
C ILE A 77 -5.36 -7.39 -0.11
N SER A 78 -4.41 -7.57 -1.02
CA SER A 78 -4.35 -8.78 -1.85
C SER A 78 -3.94 -10.03 -1.07
N GLY A 79 -3.19 -9.86 0.02
CA GLY A 79 -2.56 -10.96 0.74
C GLY A 79 -1.75 -11.86 -0.20
N ASN A 80 -1.91 -13.17 -0.03
CA ASN A 80 -1.28 -14.19 -0.86
C ASN A 80 -2.10 -14.57 -2.11
N GLY A 81 -3.03 -13.71 -2.54
CA GLY A 81 -3.94 -13.99 -3.64
C GLY A 81 -5.28 -14.55 -3.16
N ILE A 82 -6.13 -14.96 -4.10
CA ILE A 82 -7.46 -15.48 -3.79
C ILE A 82 -7.39 -16.97 -3.56
N ASN A 83 -8.01 -17.45 -2.49
CA ASN A 83 -8.29 -18.85 -2.25
C ASN A 83 -9.80 -19.10 -2.35
N VAL A 84 -10.19 -20.22 -2.95
CA VAL A 84 -11.58 -20.60 -3.12
C VAL A 84 -11.76 -22.00 -2.58
N THR A 85 -12.71 -22.16 -1.67
CA THR A 85 -13.08 -23.45 -1.09
C THR A 85 -14.53 -23.78 -1.43
N LEU A 86 -14.80 -25.06 -1.68
CA LEU A 86 -16.14 -25.59 -1.92
C LEU A 86 -16.51 -26.45 -0.72
N LYS A 87 -17.39 -25.97 0.15
CA LYS A 87 -17.64 -26.62 1.46
C LYS A 87 -18.30 -27.99 1.36
N LYS A 88 -19.13 -28.19 0.33
CA LYS A 88 -19.94 -29.41 0.15
C LYS A 88 -19.42 -30.37 -0.93
N VAL A 89 -18.25 -30.09 -1.48
CA VAL A 89 -17.60 -30.92 -2.49
C VAL A 89 -16.26 -31.36 -1.95
N ALA A 90 -16.16 -32.62 -1.53
CA ALA A 90 -14.94 -33.18 -0.95
C ALA A 90 -13.76 -33.04 -1.93
N LYS A 91 -12.55 -32.80 -1.42
CA LYS A 91 -11.34 -32.63 -2.27
C LYS A 91 -11.02 -33.83 -3.16
N ASP A 92 -11.44 -35.02 -2.74
CA ASP A 92 -11.16 -36.26 -3.45
C ASP A 92 -12.21 -36.59 -4.53
N GLU A 93 -13.33 -35.87 -4.54
CA GLU A 93 -14.31 -35.97 -5.62
C GLU A 93 -13.87 -35.08 -6.78
N LYS A 94 -13.65 -35.70 -7.96
CA LYS A 94 -13.46 -34.97 -9.22
C LYS A 94 -14.76 -34.26 -9.58
N SER A 95 -14.92 -33.04 -9.06
CA SER A 95 -15.98 -32.13 -9.48
C SER A 95 -15.51 -31.32 -10.69
N ASP A 96 -16.28 -31.36 -11.77
CA ASP A 96 -16.03 -30.56 -12.97
C ASP A 96 -16.05 -29.05 -12.63
N LEU A 97 -16.93 -28.63 -11.72
CA LEU A 97 -17.02 -27.26 -11.24
C LEU A 97 -15.72 -26.83 -10.53
N ARG A 98 -15.19 -27.69 -9.67
CA ARG A 98 -13.94 -27.41 -8.95
C ARG A 98 -12.76 -27.25 -9.89
N THR A 99 -12.59 -28.21 -10.80
CA THR A 99 -11.53 -28.19 -11.80
C THR A 99 -11.62 -26.92 -12.64
N ASN A 100 -12.83 -26.52 -13.01
CA ASN A 100 -13.08 -25.32 -13.79
C ASN A 100 -12.74 -24.03 -13.02
N ILE A 101 -13.06 -23.93 -11.73
CA ILE A 101 -12.70 -22.80 -10.88
C ILE A 101 -11.18 -22.72 -10.68
N GLU A 102 -10.52 -23.85 -10.41
CA GLU A 102 -9.06 -23.90 -10.24
C GLU A 102 -8.33 -23.46 -11.53
N GLU A 103 -8.76 -23.97 -12.69
CA GLU A 103 -8.24 -23.53 -14.00
C GLU A 103 -8.50 -22.06 -14.26
N PHE A 104 -9.68 -21.56 -13.91
CA PHE A 104 -10.01 -20.14 -14.09
C PHE A 104 -9.09 -19.23 -13.28
N LEU A 105 -8.84 -19.58 -12.01
CA LEU A 105 -7.96 -18.84 -11.12
C LEU A 105 -6.49 -18.91 -11.60
N GLU A 106 -6.05 -20.06 -12.13
CA GLU A 106 -4.70 -20.24 -12.67
C GLU A 106 -4.50 -19.47 -13.99
N PHE A 107 -5.38 -19.65 -14.98
CA PHE A 107 -5.25 -19.02 -16.30
C PHE A 107 -5.37 -17.50 -16.23
N ASN A 108 -6.12 -16.98 -15.26
CA ASN A 108 -6.20 -15.54 -14.99
C ASN A 108 -5.16 -15.05 -13.98
N LYS A 109 -4.31 -15.92 -13.42
CA LYS A 109 -3.29 -15.60 -12.41
C LYS A 109 -3.86 -14.87 -11.18
N LEU A 110 -5.06 -15.25 -10.77
CA LEU A 110 -5.78 -14.67 -9.64
C LEU A 110 -5.22 -15.12 -8.28
N TYR A 111 -4.44 -16.21 -8.25
CA TYR A 111 -3.62 -16.60 -7.10
C TYR A 111 -2.38 -15.74 -6.89
N SER A 112 -2.02 -14.87 -7.84
CA SER A 112 -0.72 -14.17 -7.79
C SER A 112 -0.79 -12.71 -8.24
N ASN A 113 -0.23 -12.38 -9.40
CA ASN A 113 0.07 -11.01 -9.79
C ASN A 113 -1.15 -10.22 -10.26
N LYS A 114 -2.16 -10.89 -10.83
CA LYS A 114 -3.26 -10.19 -11.51
C LYS A 114 -4.24 -9.60 -10.51
N ILE A 115 -4.51 -10.31 -9.40
CA ILE A 115 -5.30 -9.74 -8.31
C ILE A 115 -4.59 -8.55 -7.65
N GLN A 116 -3.28 -8.60 -7.47
CA GLN A 116 -2.50 -7.46 -6.98
C GLN A 116 -2.64 -6.25 -7.91
N SER A 117 -2.64 -6.48 -9.23
CA SER A 117 -2.88 -5.41 -10.19
C SER A 117 -4.30 -4.83 -10.10
N PHE A 118 -5.32 -5.67 -9.88
CA PHE A 118 -6.70 -5.22 -9.73
C PHE A 118 -6.89 -4.39 -8.45
N VAL A 119 -6.37 -4.90 -7.33
CA VAL A 119 -6.35 -4.19 -6.03
C VAL A 119 -5.66 -2.84 -6.15
N ARG A 120 -4.47 -2.80 -6.76
CA ARG A 120 -3.72 -1.57 -6.99
C ARG A 120 -4.52 -0.55 -7.81
N ASN A 121 -5.17 -1.02 -8.88
CA ASN A 121 -6.01 -0.16 -9.70
C ASN A 121 -7.27 0.32 -8.96
N GLY A 122 -7.81 -0.47 -8.03
CA GLY A 122 -8.91 -0.05 -7.15
C GLY A 122 -8.52 1.10 -6.21
N LEU A 123 -7.27 1.12 -5.73
CA LEU A 123 -6.75 2.25 -4.95
C LEU A 123 -6.71 3.56 -5.76
N PHE A 124 -6.56 3.47 -7.09
CA PHE A 124 -6.59 4.62 -7.99
C PHE A 124 -8.00 5.03 -8.36
N ASP A 125 -8.82 4.10 -8.85
CA ASP A 125 -9.99 4.47 -9.65
C ASP A 125 -11.27 4.68 -8.83
N ALA A 126 -11.29 4.29 -7.55
CA ALA A 126 -12.48 4.17 -6.69
C ALA A 126 -13.52 3.14 -7.19
N GLU A 127 -13.51 2.83 -8.47
CA GLU A 127 -14.28 1.79 -9.14
C GLU A 127 -13.37 0.94 -10.02
N VAL A 128 -13.53 -0.38 -10.02
CA VAL A 128 -12.80 -1.30 -10.89
C VAL A 128 -13.79 -2.10 -11.70
N LEU A 129 -13.76 -1.93 -13.02
CA LEU A 129 -14.55 -2.74 -13.93
C LEU A 129 -13.75 -3.95 -14.40
N LEU A 130 -14.28 -5.15 -14.12
CA LEU A 130 -13.74 -6.43 -14.55
C LEU A 130 -14.70 -7.06 -15.56
N ILE A 131 -14.26 -7.26 -16.79
CA ILE A 131 -15.06 -7.88 -17.85
C ILE A 131 -14.66 -9.33 -18.03
N LEU A 132 -15.65 -10.20 -18.18
CA LEU A 132 -15.51 -11.61 -18.43
C LEU A 132 -15.79 -11.89 -19.91
N GLU A 133 -14.82 -12.51 -20.59
CA GLU A 133 -14.94 -12.87 -22.00
C GLU A 133 -14.51 -14.32 -22.20
N LYS A 134 -15.33 -15.13 -22.90
CA LYS A 134 -14.92 -16.48 -23.31
C LYS A 134 -13.84 -16.39 -24.38
N LYS A 135 -12.71 -17.05 -24.15
CA LYS A 135 -11.59 -17.15 -25.09
C LYS A 135 -10.99 -18.54 -25.06
N ASN A 136 -10.32 -18.91 -26.14
CA ASN A 136 -9.49 -20.12 -26.16
C ASN A 136 -8.11 -19.80 -25.61
N HIS A 137 -7.65 -20.59 -24.65
CA HIS A 137 -6.33 -20.44 -24.07
C HIS A 137 -5.26 -20.71 -25.15
N PRO A 138 -4.28 -19.81 -25.36
CA PRO A 138 -3.34 -19.91 -26.47
C PRO A 138 -2.48 -21.17 -26.43
N ILE A 139 -2.13 -21.65 -25.23
CA ILE A 139 -1.30 -22.84 -25.02
C ILE A 139 -2.15 -24.13 -24.96
N PHE A 140 -3.11 -24.18 -24.02
CA PHE A 140 -3.91 -25.38 -23.78
C PHE A 140 -5.04 -25.62 -24.79
N LYS A 141 -5.34 -24.67 -25.69
CA LYS A 141 -6.45 -24.72 -26.66
C LYS A 141 -7.81 -25.09 -26.05
N LYS A 142 -7.98 -24.81 -24.75
CA LYS A 142 -9.20 -25.02 -23.99
C LYS A 142 -9.95 -23.69 -23.87
N GLU A 143 -11.27 -23.75 -23.97
CA GLU A 143 -12.12 -22.58 -23.71
C GLU A 143 -12.03 -22.23 -22.23
N TYR A 144 -11.82 -20.95 -21.93
CA TYR A 144 -11.79 -20.42 -20.58
C TYR A 144 -12.37 -19.00 -20.56
N VAL A 145 -12.83 -18.57 -19.39
CA VAL A 145 -13.28 -17.20 -19.19
C VAL A 145 -12.08 -16.34 -18.80
N LYS A 146 -11.78 -15.33 -19.62
CA LYS A 146 -10.70 -14.37 -19.37
C LYS A 146 -11.28 -13.15 -18.65
N VAL A 147 -10.61 -12.74 -17.57
CA VAL A 147 -10.89 -11.49 -16.87
C VAL A 147 -10.00 -10.37 -17.40
N ARG A 148 -10.63 -9.27 -17.80
CA ARG A 148 -9.96 -8.05 -18.24
C ARG A 148 -10.40 -6.87 -17.39
N TYR A 149 -9.43 -6.19 -16.80
CA TYR A 149 -9.65 -4.89 -16.18
C TYR A 149 -9.75 -3.80 -17.25
N ILE A 150 -10.75 -2.93 -17.11
CA ILE A 150 -10.94 -1.75 -17.95
C ILE A 150 -10.66 -0.51 -17.12
N GLN A 151 -9.66 0.26 -17.54
CA GLN A 151 -9.28 1.48 -16.85
C GLN A 151 -10.26 2.61 -17.13
N LYS A 152 -10.77 3.26 -16.07
CA LYS A 152 -11.75 4.34 -16.20
C LYS A 152 -11.22 5.51 -17.02
N ASP A 153 -9.98 5.92 -16.79
CA ASP A 153 -9.41 7.11 -17.44
C ASP A 153 -9.16 6.92 -18.95
N LEU A 154 -8.95 5.69 -19.40
CA LEU A 154 -8.71 5.37 -20.82
C LEU A 154 -10.03 5.24 -21.58
N TYR A 155 -10.99 4.50 -21.01
CA TYR A 155 -12.23 4.13 -21.70
C TYR A 155 -13.39 5.08 -21.38
N ASN A 156 -13.34 5.84 -20.28
CA ASN A 156 -14.39 6.74 -19.80
C ASN A 156 -15.79 6.09 -19.82
N TYR A 157 -15.86 4.83 -19.36
CA TYR A 157 -17.09 4.06 -19.38
C TYR A 157 -18.16 4.63 -18.45
N LYS A 158 -19.43 4.44 -18.83
CA LYS A 158 -20.61 4.80 -18.04
C LYS A 158 -21.32 3.53 -17.58
N VAL A 159 -21.72 3.52 -16.31
CA VAL A 159 -22.48 2.43 -15.70
C VAL A 159 -23.93 2.88 -15.60
N GLU A 160 -24.85 2.07 -16.09
CA GLU A 160 -26.29 2.24 -15.94
C GLU A 160 -26.77 1.33 -14.80
N TYR A 161 -27.51 1.91 -13.87
CA TYR A 161 -28.05 1.22 -12.68
C TYR A 161 -29.54 0.94 -12.88
N ASP A 162 -30.09 0.02 -12.08
CA ASP A 162 -31.53 -0.24 -12.06
C ASP A 162 -32.30 0.99 -11.56
N ASP A 163 -33.42 1.28 -12.22
CA ASP A 163 -34.32 2.36 -11.81
C ASP A 163 -34.98 2.07 -10.45
N ASN A 164 -35.13 0.79 -10.09
CA ASN A 164 -35.72 0.33 -8.84
C ASN A 164 -34.69 0.11 -7.73
N ASP A 165 -33.43 -0.15 -8.09
CA ASP A 165 -32.33 -0.36 -7.15
C ASP A 165 -31.04 0.33 -7.64
N PRO A 166 -30.72 1.52 -7.08
CA PRO A 166 -29.58 2.32 -7.53
C PRO A 166 -28.21 1.67 -7.22
N ASP A 167 -28.18 0.60 -6.43
CA ASP A 167 -26.94 -0.10 -6.08
C ASP A 167 -26.62 -1.26 -7.06
N VAL A 168 -27.57 -1.63 -7.94
CA VAL A 168 -27.40 -2.74 -8.89
C VAL A 168 -27.01 -2.22 -10.28
N PRO A 169 -25.78 -2.47 -10.76
CA PRO A 169 -25.37 -2.10 -12.11
C PRO A 169 -25.94 -3.09 -13.14
N ILE A 170 -26.66 -2.59 -14.14
CA ILE A 170 -27.28 -3.41 -15.20
C ILE A 170 -26.39 -3.47 -16.44
N ARG A 171 -25.84 -2.33 -16.86
CA ARG A 171 -25.05 -2.23 -18.10
C ARG A 171 -23.86 -1.33 -17.94
N VAL A 172 -22.81 -1.66 -18.69
CA VAL A 172 -21.68 -0.76 -18.89
C VAL A 172 -21.51 -0.46 -20.36
N LYS A 173 -21.35 0.83 -20.68
CA LYS A 173 -21.13 1.28 -22.05
C LYS A 173 -20.00 2.30 -22.17
N TRP A 174 -19.24 2.19 -23.24
CA TRP A 174 -18.27 3.22 -23.60
C TRP A 174 -18.07 3.34 -25.10
N LYS A 175 -17.53 4.49 -25.50
CA LYS A 175 -17.15 4.77 -26.88
C LYS A 175 -15.72 5.29 -26.90
N LEU A 176 -14.83 4.53 -27.54
CA LEU A 176 -13.49 5.01 -27.85
C LEU A 176 -13.59 6.13 -28.89
N LYS A 177 -12.70 7.13 -28.82
CA LYS A 177 -12.73 8.30 -29.70
C LYS A 177 -12.68 7.94 -31.19
N ASP A 178 -12.07 6.82 -31.52
CA ASP A 178 -11.85 6.36 -32.89
C ASP A 178 -12.88 5.31 -33.36
N ASP A 179 -13.71 4.78 -32.46
CA ASP A 179 -14.72 3.78 -32.80
C ASP A 179 -16.06 4.41 -33.17
N LYS A 180 -16.69 3.87 -34.21
CA LYS A 180 -18.04 4.29 -34.64
C LYS A 180 -19.12 3.71 -33.73
N GLU A 181 -18.90 2.53 -33.18
CA GLU A 181 -19.87 1.76 -32.39
C GLU A 181 -19.59 1.87 -30.89
N GLU A 182 -20.66 1.85 -30.08
CA GLU A 182 -20.58 1.84 -28.63
C GLU A 182 -20.42 0.39 -28.16
N THR A 183 -19.39 0.11 -27.36
CA THR A 183 -19.24 -1.20 -26.74
C THR A 183 -20.14 -1.28 -25.52
N VAL A 184 -21.01 -2.28 -25.46
CA VAL A 184 -21.98 -2.50 -24.37
C VAL A 184 -21.75 -3.88 -23.78
N PHE A 185 -21.77 -3.96 -22.45
CA PHE A 185 -21.73 -5.20 -21.67
C PHE A 185 -22.93 -5.24 -20.74
N ASP A 186 -23.59 -6.39 -20.69
CA ASP A 186 -24.71 -6.64 -19.79
C ASP A 186 -24.23 -7.22 -18.45
N GLN A 187 -25.08 -7.21 -17.42
CA GLN A 187 -24.77 -7.63 -16.04
C GLN A 187 -24.11 -9.02 -15.92
N GLN A 188 -24.33 -9.91 -16.89
CA GLN A 188 -23.75 -11.26 -16.88
C GLN A 188 -22.28 -11.31 -17.37
N GLU A 189 -21.76 -10.20 -17.89
CA GLU A 189 -20.47 -10.13 -18.56
C GLU A 189 -19.44 -9.26 -17.82
N PHE A 190 -19.84 -8.62 -16.71
CA PHE A 190 -18.93 -7.79 -15.93
C PHE A 190 -19.19 -7.89 -14.43
N VAL A 191 -18.15 -7.57 -13.65
CA VAL A 191 -18.20 -7.33 -12.21
C VAL A 191 -17.67 -5.92 -11.97
N LEU A 192 -18.40 -5.14 -11.19
CA LEU A 192 -18.02 -3.77 -10.81
C LEU A 192 -17.68 -3.72 -9.33
N VAL A 193 -16.40 -3.46 -9.03
CA VAL A 193 -15.94 -3.31 -7.65
C VAL A 193 -15.97 -1.85 -7.28
N GLN A 194 -16.76 -1.46 -6.27
CA GLN A 194 -16.91 -0.07 -5.85
C GLN A 194 -16.36 0.15 -4.44
N PHE A 195 -15.47 1.15 -4.29
CA PHE A 195 -14.90 1.60 -3.02
C PHE A 195 -15.45 2.97 -2.58
N GLY A 196 -16.39 3.54 -3.35
CA GLY A 196 -16.99 4.85 -3.12
C GLY A 196 -16.82 5.80 -4.31
N LYS A 197 -17.12 7.09 -4.09
CA LYS A 197 -17.18 8.11 -5.16
C LYS A 197 -15.83 8.73 -5.52
N SER A 198 -14.85 8.64 -4.63
CA SER A 198 -13.54 9.26 -4.78
C SER A 198 -12.44 8.24 -4.50
N PRO A 199 -11.26 8.36 -5.15
CA PRO A 199 -10.12 7.50 -4.87
C PRO A 199 -9.77 7.50 -3.39
N LYS A 200 -9.51 6.32 -2.82
CA LYS A 200 -9.21 6.16 -1.38
C LYS A 200 -8.05 7.05 -0.93
N LEU A 201 -7.01 7.16 -1.77
CA LEU A 201 -5.82 7.97 -1.50
C LEU A 201 -5.93 9.41 -2.03
N GLY A 202 -7.07 9.80 -2.61
CA GLY A 202 -7.26 11.10 -3.27
C GLY A 202 -7.02 12.30 -2.34
N ASN A 203 -7.44 12.19 -1.08
CA ASN A 203 -7.27 13.24 -0.07
C ASN A 203 -5.82 13.33 0.45
N ALA A 204 -5.06 12.23 0.38
CA ALA A 204 -3.69 12.17 0.88
C ALA A 204 -2.67 12.81 -0.07
N ILE A 205 -2.99 12.94 -1.37
CA ILE A 205 -2.07 13.42 -2.42
C ILE A 205 -1.36 14.72 -2.00
N SER A 206 -2.14 15.74 -1.62
CA SER A 206 -1.59 17.05 -1.24
C SER A 206 -0.66 16.99 -0.02
N THR A 207 -0.91 16.06 0.89
CA THR A 207 -0.07 15.84 2.08
C THR A 207 1.24 15.15 1.69
N LEU A 208 1.19 14.16 0.80
CA LEU A 208 2.38 13.44 0.31
C LEU A 208 3.31 14.36 -0.51
N GLU A 209 2.75 15.18 -1.39
CA GLU A 209 3.54 16.16 -2.17
C GLU A 209 4.16 17.21 -1.25
N ARG A 210 3.40 17.68 -0.26
CA ARG A 210 3.88 18.67 0.71
C ARG A 210 4.98 18.09 1.61
N LEU A 211 4.90 16.80 1.97
CA LEU A 211 5.94 16.13 2.75
C LEU A 211 7.29 16.17 2.04
N ASP A 212 7.30 15.81 0.76
CA ASP A 212 8.51 15.83 -0.04
C ASP A 212 9.05 17.25 -0.26
N ASP A 213 8.16 18.23 -0.48
CA ASP A 213 8.53 19.64 -0.53
C ASP A 213 9.20 20.14 0.77
N ILE A 214 8.73 19.68 1.93
CA ILE A 214 9.31 20.07 3.21
C ILE A 214 10.69 19.43 3.37
N LEU A 215 10.85 18.15 2.99
CA LEU A 215 12.14 17.47 3.05
C LEU A 215 13.20 18.14 2.17
N LYS A 216 12.84 18.51 0.93
CA LYS A 216 13.73 19.26 0.03
C LYS A 216 14.14 20.59 0.66
N LYS A 217 13.18 21.37 1.17
CA LYS A 217 13.46 22.65 1.84
C LYS A 217 14.28 22.51 3.11
N PHE A 218 14.09 21.42 3.84
CA PHE A 218 14.87 21.12 5.03
C PHE A 218 16.31 20.78 4.66
N ALA A 219 16.53 20.01 3.60
CA ALA A 219 17.86 19.76 3.05
C ALA A 219 18.53 21.07 2.60
N ASP A 220 17.84 21.90 1.80
CA ASP A 220 18.35 23.21 1.38
C ASP A 220 18.69 24.11 2.57
N SER A 221 17.84 24.11 3.60
CA SER A 221 18.09 24.85 4.84
C SER A 221 19.33 24.32 5.55
N ASN A 222 19.47 23.01 5.68
CA ASN A 222 20.64 22.39 6.32
C ASN A 222 21.92 22.68 5.54
N ASP A 223 21.87 22.72 4.21
CA ASP A 223 23.02 23.11 3.39
C ASP A 223 23.43 24.56 3.65
N LEU A 224 22.46 25.48 3.83
CA LEU A 224 22.73 26.86 4.24
C LEU A 224 23.32 26.97 5.66
N PHE A 225 22.90 26.09 6.58
CA PHE A 225 23.51 26.02 7.92
C PHE A 225 24.92 25.40 7.89
N GLY A 226 25.13 24.39 7.04
CA GLY A 226 26.42 23.74 6.83
C GLY A 226 27.42 24.62 6.06
N THR A 227 26.92 25.63 5.34
CA THR A 227 27.72 26.60 4.59
C THR A 227 27.54 27.98 5.21
N PRO A 228 28.16 28.28 6.37
CA PRO A 228 27.95 29.53 7.07
C PRO A 228 28.33 30.71 6.15
N ALA A 229 27.37 31.61 5.93
CA ALA A 229 27.60 32.77 5.08
C ALA A 229 28.45 33.80 5.86
N PRO A 230 29.62 34.19 5.34
CA PRO A 230 30.41 35.21 6.00
C PRO A 230 29.73 36.57 5.82
N VAL A 231 29.60 37.33 6.90
CA VAL A 231 29.07 38.68 6.89
C VAL A 231 30.16 39.65 7.29
N PHE A 232 30.37 40.65 6.43
CA PHE A 232 31.39 41.67 6.61
C PHE A 232 30.74 42.99 6.93
N LYS A 233 31.19 43.62 8.02
CA LYS A 233 30.78 44.98 8.35
C LYS A 233 31.74 45.96 7.70
N VAL A 234 31.25 46.74 6.75
CA VAL A 234 32.01 47.74 5.99
C VAL A 234 31.57 49.15 6.38
N LYS A 235 32.49 50.12 6.34
CA LYS A 235 32.18 51.51 6.73
C LYS A 235 31.57 52.28 5.58
N ASP A 236 32.09 52.09 4.36
CA ASP A 236 31.72 52.86 3.16
C ASP A 236 31.47 51.98 1.92
N PHE A 237 30.73 52.52 0.95
CA PHE A 237 30.40 51.81 -0.30
C PHE A 237 31.64 51.42 -1.13
N GLU A 238 32.66 52.28 -1.18
CA GLU A 238 33.91 51.97 -1.89
C GLU A 238 34.67 50.81 -1.25
N GLU A 239 34.56 50.67 0.08
CA GLU A 239 35.13 49.56 0.83
C GLU A 239 34.37 48.26 0.49
N ALA A 240 33.04 48.32 0.43
CA ALA A 240 32.18 47.20 0.03
C ALA A 240 32.53 46.64 -1.36
N VAL A 241 32.86 47.53 -2.32
CA VAL A 241 33.28 47.13 -3.68
C VAL A 241 34.65 46.44 -3.65
N LYS A 242 35.61 46.95 -2.86
CA LYS A 242 36.92 46.31 -2.68
C LYS A 242 36.80 44.94 -2.01
N PHE A 243 35.94 44.82 -0.99
CA PHE A 243 35.64 43.56 -0.33
C PHE A 243 35.01 42.54 -1.28
N ARG A 244 34.05 42.96 -2.10
CA ARG A 244 33.44 42.10 -3.11
C ARG A 244 34.47 41.54 -4.10
N ASN A 245 35.38 42.39 -4.58
CA ASN A 245 36.42 41.96 -5.50
C ASN A 245 37.43 41.00 -4.84
N ALA A 246 37.68 41.12 -3.54
CA ALA A 246 38.55 40.22 -2.78
C ALA A 246 37.91 38.84 -2.49
N LEU A 247 36.58 38.74 -2.56
CA LEU A 247 35.83 37.49 -2.44
C LEU A 247 35.76 36.70 -3.75
N GLU A 248 36.24 37.25 -4.87
CA GLU A 248 36.32 36.53 -6.13
C GLU A 248 37.44 35.49 -6.06
N ASP A 249 37.10 34.22 -6.30
CA ASP A 249 38.04 33.10 -6.23
C ASP A 249 39.23 33.33 -7.19
N PRO A 250 40.48 33.44 -6.69
CA PRO A 250 41.65 33.67 -7.55
C PRO A 250 41.94 32.52 -8.52
N ASN A 251 41.37 31.32 -8.30
CA ASN A 251 41.63 30.11 -9.08
C ASN A 251 40.53 29.76 -10.09
N LYS A 252 39.34 30.39 -10.02
CA LYS A 252 38.25 30.22 -11.00
C LYS A 252 38.00 31.52 -11.75
N LYS A 253 38.72 31.73 -12.87
CA LYS A 253 38.39 32.83 -13.78
C LYS A 253 36.98 32.60 -14.33
N SER A 254 36.06 33.52 -14.00
CA SER A 254 34.70 33.56 -14.52
C SER A 254 34.69 33.41 -16.03
N THR A 255 34.19 32.28 -16.54
CA THR A 255 34.05 32.05 -17.98
C THR A 255 32.79 32.69 -18.56
N ASP A 256 31.81 33.06 -17.73
CA ASP A 256 30.46 33.48 -18.17
C ASP A 256 29.93 34.78 -17.54
N GLY A 257 30.81 35.65 -17.01
CA GLY A 257 30.41 36.96 -16.47
C GLY A 257 29.68 36.92 -15.13
N THR A 258 29.59 35.75 -14.49
CA THR A 258 29.17 35.57 -13.10
C THR A 258 30.41 35.40 -12.22
N ALA A 259 30.61 36.29 -11.24
CA ALA A 259 31.73 36.20 -10.31
C ALA A 259 31.59 34.93 -9.46
N SER A 260 32.60 34.05 -9.49
CA SER A 260 32.70 32.92 -8.57
C SER A 260 33.14 33.46 -7.22
N LEU A 261 32.18 33.70 -6.33
CA LEU A 261 32.45 34.15 -4.98
C LEU A 261 33.00 32.99 -4.13
N TRP A 262 33.73 33.34 -3.08
CA TRP A 262 34.34 32.46 -2.07
C TRP A 262 33.50 31.21 -1.74
N ASP A 263 34.12 30.03 -1.87
CA ASP A 263 33.56 28.72 -1.50
C ASP A 263 34.09 28.27 -0.12
N ALA A 264 33.27 27.52 0.63
CA ALA A 264 33.66 26.96 1.92
C ALA A 264 34.89 26.02 1.78
N GLY A 265 35.89 26.23 2.64
CA GLY A 265 37.20 25.54 2.56
C GLY A 265 38.33 26.40 2.01
N ASN A 266 38.03 27.56 1.41
CA ASN A 266 39.03 28.52 0.99
C ASN A 266 39.45 29.45 2.15
N LEU A 267 40.77 29.63 2.33
CA LEU A 267 41.30 30.53 3.36
C LEU A 267 40.99 31.98 2.99
N LEU A 268 40.24 32.67 3.85
CA LEU A 268 39.92 34.09 3.70
C LEU A 268 40.71 34.90 4.74
N ILE A 269 41.68 35.69 4.30
CA ILE A 269 42.46 36.60 5.15
C ILE A 269 42.13 38.03 4.73
N MET A 270 41.49 38.80 5.60
CA MET A 270 41.10 40.18 5.29
C MET A 270 41.23 41.09 6.50
N PRO A 271 41.55 42.39 6.30
CA PRO A 271 41.52 43.38 7.36
C PRO A 271 40.06 43.84 7.60
N GLY A 272 39.46 43.43 8.72
CA GLY A 272 38.11 43.87 9.11
C GLY A 272 37.43 42.95 10.12
N ASP A 273 36.31 43.40 10.69
CA ASP A 273 35.47 42.57 11.55
C ASP A 273 34.62 41.64 10.67
N ALA A 274 35.05 40.39 10.56
CA ALA A 274 34.31 39.33 9.90
C ALA A 274 33.63 38.43 10.95
N ALA A 275 32.35 38.14 10.74
CA ALA A 275 31.63 37.17 11.53
C ALA A 275 30.92 36.18 10.60
N PHE A 276 30.96 34.89 10.97
CA PHE A 276 30.05 33.92 10.42
C PHE A 276 28.72 34.07 11.15
N LEU A 277 27.68 34.48 10.42
CA LEU A 277 26.34 34.49 10.97
C LEU A 277 25.70 33.15 10.64
N GLU A 278 25.45 32.36 11.67
CA GLU A 278 24.56 31.23 11.56
C GLU A 278 23.12 31.75 11.41
N PRO A 279 22.33 31.22 10.47
CA PRO A 279 20.89 31.49 10.44
C PRO A 279 20.26 31.12 11.80
N SER A 280 19.12 31.72 12.16
CA SER A 280 18.46 31.31 13.40
C SER A 280 17.86 29.90 13.26
N GLY A 281 18.16 28.99 14.20
CA GLY A 281 17.66 27.60 14.18
C GLY A 281 16.12 27.46 14.24
N ALA A 282 15.41 28.54 14.53
CA ALA A 282 13.94 28.58 14.57
C ALA A 282 13.28 28.18 13.24
N GLY A 283 13.92 28.49 12.10
CA GLY A 283 13.40 28.08 10.78
C GLY A 283 13.46 26.57 10.57
N ALA A 284 14.59 25.94 10.92
CA ALA A 284 14.79 24.49 10.82
C ALA A 284 13.80 23.73 11.72
N GLU A 285 13.57 24.20 12.95
CA GLU A 285 12.61 23.56 13.85
C GLU A 285 11.15 23.73 13.40
N SER A 286 10.83 24.84 12.72
CA SER A 286 9.50 25.01 12.13
C SER A 286 9.26 24.02 10.99
N PHE A 287 10.27 23.74 10.16
CA PHE A 287 10.16 22.73 9.10
C PHE A 287 10.01 21.33 9.67
N LYS A 288 10.79 20.99 10.70
CA LYS A 288 10.69 19.70 11.40
C LYS A 288 9.30 19.50 12.00
N SER A 289 8.78 20.49 12.71
CA SER A 289 7.42 20.44 13.28
C SER A 289 6.32 20.28 12.21
N GLU A 290 6.43 21.00 11.09
CA GLU A 290 5.48 20.84 9.97
C GLU A 290 5.60 19.42 9.36
N PHE A 291 6.82 18.92 9.19
CA PHE A 291 7.07 17.58 8.67
C PHE A 291 6.45 16.50 9.55
N GLU A 292 6.68 16.54 10.87
CA GLU A 292 6.14 15.57 11.82
C GLU A 292 4.61 15.53 11.79
N LEU A 293 3.97 16.71 11.83
CA LEU A 293 2.52 16.84 11.72
C LEU A 293 2.01 16.26 10.40
N ARG A 294 2.67 16.57 9.28
CA ARG A 294 2.27 16.09 7.95
C ARG A 294 2.48 14.60 7.79
N ALA A 295 3.52 14.03 8.40
CA ALA A 295 3.79 12.59 8.36
C ALA A 295 2.69 11.83 9.12
N GLN A 296 2.29 12.34 10.30
CA GLN A 296 1.15 11.83 11.05
C GLN A 296 -0.16 11.95 10.28
N MET A 297 -0.43 13.11 9.65
CA MET A 297 -1.60 13.29 8.79
C MET A 297 -1.59 12.33 7.59
N GLY A 298 -0.42 12.10 6.97
CA GLY A 298 -0.25 11.17 5.86
C GLY A 298 -0.57 9.73 6.29
N SER A 299 -0.03 9.32 7.43
CA SER A 299 -0.32 8.00 8.02
C SER A 299 -1.80 7.86 8.38
N GLY A 300 -2.40 8.84 9.07
CA GLY A 300 -3.81 8.79 9.45
C GLY A 300 -4.78 8.83 8.27
N SER A 301 -4.49 9.60 7.22
CA SER A 301 -5.36 9.73 6.04
C SER A 301 -5.28 8.53 5.09
N THR A 302 -4.15 7.84 5.03
CA THR A 302 -3.97 6.63 4.23
C THR A 302 -4.25 5.35 5.01
N GLY A 303 -4.21 5.44 6.36
CA GLY A 303 -4.17 4.34 7.31
C GLY A 303 -2.96 3.41 7.12
N TYR A 304 -1.93 3.88 6.42
CA TYR A 304 -0.65 3.19 6.31
C TYR A 304 0.26 3.62 7.48
N PRO A 305 0.81 2.69 8.27
CA PRO A 305 1.60 3.02 9.46
C PRO A 305 2.84 3.89 9.16
N ILE A 306 3.05 4.91 9.98
CA ILE A 306 4.13 5.90 9.82
C ILE A 306 5.54 5.28 9.79
N HIS A 307 5.77 4.21 10.54
CA HIS A 307 7.05 3.51 10.57
C HIS A 307 7.32 2.74 9.26
N LEU A 308 6.28 2.22 8.60
CA LEU A 308 6.40 1.59 7.28
C LEU A 308 6.58 2.62 6.15
N MET A 309 6.25 3.89 6.40
CA MET A 309 6.59 5.00 5.49
C MET A 309 8.08 5.36 5.54
N GLY A 310 8.86 4.78 6.47
CA GLY A 310 10.28 5.07 6.67
C GLY A 310 10.58 6.02 7.83
N PHE A 311 9.56 6.49 8.57
CA PHE A 311 9.72 7.47 9.65
C PHE A 311 9.67 6.80 11.03
N VAL A 312 10.57 5.84 11.26
CA VAL A 312 10.62 5.03 12.50
C VAL A 312 10.82 5.90 13.75
N SER A 313 11.56 7.01 13.66
CA SER A 313 11.78 7.92 14.80
C SER A 313 10.52 8.64 15.28
N LEU A 314 9.51 8.79 14.40
CA LEU A 314 8.22 9.39 14.75
C LEU A 314 7.28 8.37 15.39
N PHE A 315 7.71 7.11 15.44
CA PHE A 315 7.02 6.07 16.15
C PHE A 315 7.28 6.22 17.66
N GLY A 316 6.25 6.64 18.40
CA GLY A 316 6.36 6.83 19.85
C GLY A 316 6.76 5.52 20.54
N THR A 317 7.67 5.59 21.51
CA THR A 317 8.21 4.44 22.27
C THR A 317 7.17 3.66 23.08
N LYS A 318 5.91 4.12 23.10
CA LYS A 318 4.79 3.53 23.87
C LYS A 318 3.83 2.67 23.03
N ALA A 319 3.95 2.67 21.70
CA ALA A 319 3.10 1.83 20.85
C ALA A 319 3.75 0.45 20.67
N GLY A 320 3.11 -0.60 21.21
CA GLY A 320 3.56 -1.98 21.01
C GLY A 320 3.40 -2.41 19.56
N ALA A 321 4.22 -3.35 19.09
CA ALA A 321 4.18 -3.83 17.70
C ALA A 321 2.81 -4.41 17.29
N ASP A 322 2.11 -5.02 18.25
CA ASP A 322 0.81 -5.67 18.02
C ASP A 322 -0.30 -4.68 17.64
N SER A 323 -0.38 -3.53 18.32
CA SER A 323 -1.44 -2.54 18.06
C SER A 323 -1.30 -1.87 16.68
N ILE A 324 -0.12 -1.91 16.07
CA ILE A 324 0.13 -1.30 14.76
C ILE A 324 -0.31 -2.22 13.62
N LEU A 325 -0.03 -3.52 13.76
CA LEU A 325 -0.48 -4.52 12.78
C LEU A 325 -2.01 -4.61 12.80
N GLU A 326 -2.63 -4.45 13.98
CA GLU A 326 -4.08 -4.30 14.10
C GLU A 326 -4.59 -3.08 13.33
N GLN A 327 -3.95 -1.91 13.45
CA GLN A 327 -4.40 -0.69 12.77
C GLN A 327 -4.48 -0.85 11.25
N ILE A 328 -3.44 -1.41 10.61
CA ILE A 328 -3.46 -1.63 9.16
C ILE A 328 -4.44 -2.74 8.76
N ASN A 329 -4.60 -3.78 9.58
CA ASN A 329 -5.61 -4.81 9.36
C ASN A 329 -7.02 -4.24 9.41
N THR A 330 -7.34 -3.43 10.42
CA THR A 330 -8.64 -2.76 10.54
C THR A 330 -8.90 -1.85 9.34
N GLN A 331 -7.91 -1.06 8.91
CA GLN A 331 -8.07 -0.15 7.78
C GLN A 331 -8.28 -0.87 6.44
N THR A 332 -7.68 -2.04 6.26
CA THR A 332 -7.77 -2.83 5.02
C THR A 332 -8.91 -3.83 5.04
N MET A 333 -9.56 -4.07 6.19
CA MET A 333 -10.62 -5.06 6.35
C MET A 333 -11.81 -4.80 5.42
N GLU A 334 -12.28 -3.55 5.34
CA GLU A 334 -13.38 -3.15 4.45
C GLU A 334 -13.03 -3.41 2.97
N ASP A 335 -11.86 -2.95 2.51
CA ASP A 335 -11.43 -3.19 1.12
C ASP A 335 -11.36 -4.69 0.82
N ARG A 336 -10.83 -5.47 1.77
CA ARG A 336 -10.72 -6.93 1.62
C ARG A 336 -12.10 -7.58 1.53
N GLN A 337 -13.10 -7.09 2.25
CA GLN A 337 -14.46 -7.61 2.19
C GLN A 337 -15.09 -7.29 0.83
N ILE A 338 -14.97 -6.05 0.36
CA ILE A 338 -15.42 -5.64 -0.99
C ILE A 338 -14.76 -6.52 -2.06
N TRP A 339 -13.45 -6.77 -1.96
CA TRP A 339 -12.76 -7.65 -2.89
C TRP A 339 -13.22 -9.12 -2.78
N LYS A 340 -13.48 -9.65 -1.59
CA LYS A 340 -13.99 -11.03 -1.43
C LYS A 340 -15.34 -11.21 -2.11
N GLU A 341 -16.25 -10.24 -1.94
CA GLU A 341 -17.58 -10.26 -2.54
C GLU A 341 -17.51 -10.14 -4.07
N ALA A 342 -16.71 -9.19 -4.58
CA ALA A 342 -16.46 -9.07 -6.01
C ALA A 342 -15.84 -10.34 -6.62
N MET A 343 -14.93 -11.01 -5.90
CA MET A 343 -14.33 -12.26 -6.38
C MET A 343 -15.33 -13.42 -6.36
N TYR A 344 -16.23 -13.45 -5.37
CA TYR A 344 -17.31 -14.42 -5.34
C TYR A 344 -18.23 -14.25 -6.56
N GLU A 345 -18.67 -13.02 -6.83
CA GLU A 345 -19.50 -12.70 -8.00
C GLU A 345 -18.81 -13.09 -9.31
N LEU A 346 -17.51 -12.77 -9.43
CA LEU A 346 -16.69 -13.12 -10.58
C LEU A 346 -16.62 -14.64 -10.82
N ILE A 347 -16.47 -15.45 -9.76
CA ILE A 347 -16.46 -16.91 -9.86
C ILE A 347 -17.83 -17.45 -10.25
N VAL A 348 -18.91 -16.92 -9.66
CA VAL A 348 -20.28 -17.33 -9.99
C VAL A 348 -20.61 -17.03 -11.45
N LEU A 349 -20.34 -15.81 -11.92
CA LEU A 349 -20.58 -15.43 -13.33
C LEU A 349 -19.75 -16.29 -14.27
N GLN A 350 -18.49 -16.54 -13.92
CA GLN A 350 -17.63 -17.41 -14.71
C GLN A 350 -18.17 -18.84 -14.82
N ALA A 351 -18.65 -19.44 -13.73
CA ALA A 351 -19.26 -20.77 -13.76
C ALA A 351 -20.54 -20.79 -14.62
N ILE A 352 -21.39 -19.77 -14.51
CA ILE A 352 -22.58 -19.62 -15.36
C ILE A 352 -22.18 -19.53 -16.83
N MET A 353 -21.17 -18.71 -17.16
CA MET A 353 -20.66 -18.61 -18.54
C MET A 353 -20.15 -19.96 -19.03
N MET A 354 -19.46 -20.74 -18.21
CA MET A 354 -18.99 -22.08 -18.58
C MET A 354 -20.10 -23.14 -18.70
N GLY A 355 -21.35 -22.79 -18.38
CA GLY A 355 -22.53 -23.62 -18.58
C GLY A 355 -22.97 -24.42 -17.35
N PHE A 356 -22.41 -24.14 -16.17
CA PHE A 356 -22.86 -24.77 -14.92
C PHE A 356 -24.22 -24.22 -14.49
N SER A 357 -25.07 -25.08 -13.94
CA SER A 357 -26.38 -24.67 -13.44
C SER A 357 -26.27 -23.90 -12.12
N ILE A 358 -27.22 -22.98 -11.90
CA ILE A 358 -27.30 -22.21 -10.64
C ILE A 358 -27.45 -23.14 -9.43
N GLU A 359 -28.13 -24.27 -9.60
CA GLU A 359 -28.34 -25.27 -8.54
C GLU A 359 -27.04 -25.98 -8.15
N GLU A 360 -26.19 -26.33 -9.12
CA GLU A 360 -24.86 -26.89 -8.85
C GLU A 360 -23.97 -25.90 -8.11
N ILE A 361 -23.95 -24.64 -8.56
CA ILE A 361 -23.17 -23.56 -7.93
C ILE A 361 -23.62 -23.33 -6.48
N ARG A 362 -24.94 -23.27 -6.24
CA ARG A 362 -25.49 -23.11 -4.87
C ARG A 362 -25.20 -24.30 -3.97
N LYS A 363 -25.31 -25.53 -4.49
CA LYS A 363 -25.01 -26.75 -3.73
C LYS A 363 -23.54 -26.82 -3.32
N ALA A 364 -22.63 -26.28 -4.12
CA ALA A 364 -21.20 -26.32 -3.84
C ALA A 364 -20.75 -25.43 -2.67
N GLU A 365 -21.58 -24.44 -2.28
CA GLU A 365 -21.26 -23.46 -1.22
C GLU A 365 -19.85 -22.87 -1.39
N ILE A 366 -19.69 -22.07 -2.45
CA ILE A 366 -18.42 -21.42 -2.79
C ILE A 366 -18.08 -20.36 -1.74
N ILE A 367 -16.91 -20.49 -1.13
CA ILE A 367 -16.36 -19.52 -0.18
C ILE A 367 -15.09 -18.91 -0.77
N THR A 368 -15.06 -17.59 -0.87
CA THR A 368 -13.88 -16.84 -1.30
C THR A 368 -13.14 -16.27 -0.09
N ALA A 369 -11.84 -16.54 -0.03
CA ALA A 369 -10.97 -16.04 1.01
C ALA A 369 -9.78 -15.31 0.38
N LEU A 370 -9.47 -14.13 0.92
CA LEU A 370 -8.15 -13.53 0.79
C LEU A 370 -7.41 -13.92 2.08
N PRO A 371 -6.48 -14.87 2.09
CA PRO A 371 -5.65 -15.15 3.24
C PRO A 371 -4.64 -14.01 3.46
N LEU A 372 -4.54 -13.56 4.71
CA LEU A 372 -3.38 -12.83 5.21
C LEU A 372 -2.54 -13.85 5.97
N ASN A 373 -1.23 -13.88 5.71
CA ASN A 373 -0.30 -14.60 6.56
C ASN A 373 0.46 -13.55 7.35
N THR A 374 -0.12 -13.08 8.45
CA THR A 374 0.63 -12.26 9.41
C THR A 374 1.20 -13.14 10.50
N GLN A 375 2.43 -12.82 10.93
CA GLN A 375 3.03 -13.45 12.12
C GLN A 375 2.10 -13.33 13.34
N PHE A 376 1.36 -12.23 13.44
CA PHE A 376 0.38 -11.99 14.49
C PHE A 376 -0.74 -13.03 14.52
N GLN A 377 -1.31 -13.42 13.37
CA GLN A 377 -2.34 -14.46 13.32
C GLN A 377 -1.81 -15.83 13.78
N LEU A 378 -0.58 -16.18 13.39
CA LEU A 378 0.06 -17.40 13.87
C LEU A 378 0.37 -17.34 15.37
N MET A 379 0.74 -16.16 15.87
CA MET A 379 0.98 -15.92 17.30
C MET A 379 -0.33 -16.03 18.10
N MET A 380 -1.41 -15.41 17.63
CA MET A 380 -2.76 -15.53 18.21
C MET A 380 -3.21 -16.99 18.29
N LEU A 381 -3.01 -17.74 17.20
CA LEU A 381 -3.27 -19.18 17.15
C LEU A 381 -2.47 -19.95 18.21
N SER A 382 -1.19 -19.66 18.35
CA SER A 382 -0.33 -20.35 19.32
C SER A 382 -0.61 -19.96 20.78
N THR A 383 -0.96 -18.69 21.03
CA THR A 383 -1.05 -18.11 22.37
C THR A 383 -2.44 -18.27 22.98
N TYR A 384 -3.50 -18.17 22.18
CA TYR A 384 -4.88 -18.20 22.69
C TYR A 384 -5.63 -19.45 22.24
N TYR A 385 -5.63 -19.76 20.94
CA TYR A 385 -6.45 -20.85 20.42
C TYR A 385 -5.89 -22.25 20.69
N LEU A 386 -4.56 -22.41 20.69
CA LEU A 386 -3.93 -23.69 21.00
C LEU A 386 -4.17 -24.14 22.46
N PRO A 387 -4.08 -23.26 23.48
CA PRO A 387 -4.54 -23.60 24.83
C PRO A 387 -6.03 -23.97 24.89
N MET A 388 -6.91 -23.19 24.25
CA MET A 388 -8.36 -23.49 24.23
C MET A 388 -8.68 -24.84 23.59
N TYR A 389 -7.96 -25.22 22.53
CA TYR A 389 -8.03 -26.55 21.94
C TYR A 389 -7.56 -27.64 22.91
N LYS A 390 -6.41 -27.45 23.57
CA LYS A 390 -5.88 -28.41 24.56
C LYS A 390 -6.80 -28.60 25.76
N GLU A 391 -7.52 -27.56 26.16
CA GLU A 391 -8.51 -27.59 27.24
C GLU A 391 -9.88 -28.13 26.80
N GLY A 392 -10.06 -28.43 25.51
CA GLY A 392 -11.30 -28.98 24.96
C GLY A 392 -12.44 -27.96 24.79
N LEU A 393 -12.13 -26.66 24.88
CA LEU A 393 -13.09 -25.56 24.65
C LEU A 393 -13.29 -25.26 23.16
N LEU A 394 -12.33 -25.67 22.33
CA LEU A 394 -12.37 -25.52 20.88
C LEU A 394 -12.20 -26.90 20.24
N ASP A 395 -13.06 -27.21 19.28
CA ASP A 395 -12.95 -28.42 18.49
C ASP A 395 -11.78 -28.34 17.50
N LEU A 396 -11.21 -29.51 17.18
CA LEU A 396 -10.07 -29.62 16.28
C LEU A 396 -10.38 -29.05 14.89
N GLU A 397 -11.63 -29.17 14.43
CA GLU A 397 -12.06 -28.66 13.12
C GLU A 397 -12.01 -27.14 13.09
N SER A 398 -12.67 -26.47 14.04
CA SER A 398 -12.60 -25.02 14.18
C SER A 398 -11.17 -24.51 14.41
N PHE A 399 -10.33 -25.25 15.16
CA PHE A 399 -8.93 -24.85 15.35
C PHE A 399 -8.12 -24.88 14.05
N VAL A 400 -8.29 -25.93 13.24
CA VAL A 400 -7.56 -26.08 11.99
C VAL A 400 -8.06 -25.11 10.91
N GLU A 401 -9.36 -24.81 10.88
CA GLU A 401 -9.94 -23.75 10.03
C GLU A 401 -9.29 -22.38 10.24
N MET A 402 -8.85 -22.11 11.46
CA MET A 402 -8.20 -20.84 11.78
C MET A 402 -6.74 -20.79 11.29
N ILE A 403 -6.11 -21.91 10.96
CA ILE A 403 -4.72 -21.94 10.50
C ILE A 403 -4.65 -21.51 9.02
N PRO A 404 -3.90 -20.44 8.69
CA PRO A 404 -3.82 -19.95 7.32
C PRO A 404 -3.26 -21.01 6.36
N ASN A 405 -3.87 -21.12 5.17
CA ASN A 405 -3.47 -22.05 4.11
C ASN A 405 -3.49 -23.54 4.50
N VAL A 406 -4.11 -23.89 5.62
CA VAL A 406 -4.32 -25.27 6.02
C VAL A 406 -5.74 -25.64 5.72
N ASP A 407 -5.90 -26.79 5.08
CA ASP A 407 -7.21 -27.34 4.80
C ASP A 407 -7.68 -28.20 5.99
N PRO A 408 -8.82 -27.84 6.62
CA PRO A 408 -9.41 -28.60 7.71
C PRO A 408 -9.62 -30.07 7.40
N GLU A 409 -10.04 -30.40 6.17
CA GLU A 409 -10.38 -31.76 5.78
C GLU A 409 -9.13 -32.62 5.62
N VAL A 410 -8.09 -32.11 4.95
CA VAL A 410 -6.81 -32.83 4.76
C VAL A 410 -6.12 -33.09 6.11
N VAL A 411 -6.21 -32.13 7.04
CA VAL A 411 -5.63 -32.30 8.37
C VAL A 411 -6.47 -33.23 9.23
N LYS A 412 -7.81 -33.21 9.13
CA LYS A 412 -8.67 -34.21 9.76
C LYS A 412 -8.33 -35.61 9.31
N GLU A 413 -8.17 -35.84 8.01
CA GLU A 413 -7.79 -37.15 7.49
C GLU A 413 -6.41 -37.58 7.97
N ARG A 414 -5.44 -36.66 7.98
CA ARG A 414 -4.10 -36.95 8.53
C ARG A 414 -4.19 -37.33 10.00
N LEU A 415 -4.98 -36.61 10.78
CA LEU A 415 -5.16 -36.85 12.21
C LEU A 415 -5.98 -38.11 12.51
N LEU A 416 -6.95 -38.47 11.67
CA LEU A 416 -7.67 -39.74 11.73
C LEU A 416 -6.73 -40.90 11.40
N LYS A 417 -5.95 -40.80 10.32
CA LYS A 417 -4.91 -41.78 9.98
C LYS A 417 -3.86 -41.91 11.08
N GLU A 418 -3.43 -40.81 11.70
CA GLU A 418 -2.51 -40.83 12.84
C GLU A 418 -3.13 -41.45 14.09
N LYS A 419 -4.40 -41.20 14.38
CA LYS A 419 -5.14 -41.84 15.48
C LYS A 419 -5.31 -43.34 15.23
N GLU A 420 -5.74 -43.76 14.05
CA GLU A 420 -5.85 -45.16 13.67
C GLU A 420 -4.48 -45.86 13.72
N ASN A 421 -3.41 -45.19 13.29
CA ASN A 421 -2.06 -45.72 13.39
C ASN A 421 -1.59 -45.87 14.84
N LYS A 422 -1.91 -44.91 15.72
CA LYS A 422 -1.64 -45.01 17.16
C LYS A 422 -2.47 -46.11 17.82
N GLU A 423 -3.77 -46.18 17.57
CA GLU A 423 -4.64 -47.23 18.10
C GLU A 423 -4.22 -48.62 17.62
N ASN A 424 -3.80 -48.75 16.34
CA ASN A 424 -3.25 -50.01 15.82
C ASN A 424 -1.88 -50.34 16.42
N ALA A 425 -1.04 -49.36 16.69
CA ALA A 425 0.24 -49.56 17.37
C ALA A 425 0.04 -49.96 18.83
N ASP A 426 -0.87 -49.31 19.55
CA ASP A 426 -1.23 -49.62 20.93
C ASP A 426 -1.88 -51.00 21.03
N ARG A 427 -2.77 -51.35 20.09
CA ARG A 427 -3.37 -52.69 20.03
C ARG A 427 -2.34 -53.77 19.73
N LYS A 428 -1.39 -53.53 18.83
CA LYS A 428 -0.26 -54.45 18.59
C LYS A 428 0.64 -54.58 19.83
N ALA A 429 0.94 -53.48 20.51
CA ALA A 429 1.71 -53.51 21.76
C ALA A 429 0.98 -54.29 22.88
N LEU A 430 -0.34 -54.18 22.94
CA LEU A 430 -1.18 -54.96 23.86
C LEU A 430 -1.22 -56.45 23.47
N GLU A 431 -1.37 -56.78 22.19
CA GLU A 431 -1.34 -58.16 21.68
C GLU A 431 0.02 -58.83 21.92
N ASP A 432 1.12 -58.10 21.72
CA ASP A 432 2.48 -58.58 22.00
C ASP A 432 2.74 -58.74 23.50
N SER A 433 2.23 -57.83 24.32
CA SER A 433 2.27 -57.94 25.79
C SER A 433 1.48 -59.15 26.28
N VAL A 434 0.29 -59.40 25.73
CA VAL A 434 -0.56 -60.57 26.05
C VAL A 434 0.09 -61.88 25.59
N LYS A 435 0.74 -61.91 24.41
CA LYS A 435 1.50 -63.07 23.94
C LYS A 435 2.68 -63.38 24.84
N ASN A 436 3.43 -62.36 25.26
CA ASN A 436 4.55 -62.52 26.20
C ASN A 436 4.06 -63.00 27.57
N PHE A 437 2.90 -62.53 28.04
CA PHE A 437 2.29 -63.00 29.28
C PHE A 437 1.85 -64.47 29.20
N LYS A 438 1.21 -64.89 28.10
CA LYS A 438 0.82 -66.29 27.88
C LYS A 438 2.03 -67.24 27.74
N ASN A 439 3.09 -66.79 27.09
CA ASN A 439 4.33 -67.56 26.97
C ASN A 439 5.05 -67.73 28.32
N ASN A 440 4.89 -66.79 29.25
CA ASN A 440 5.43 -66.90 30.61
C ASN A 440 4.55 -67.78 31.53
N ILE A 441 3.23 -67.82 31.33
CA ILE A 441 2.33 -68.72 32.09
C ILE A 441 2.53 -70.19 31.69
N ASN A 442 2.82 -70.47 30.41
CA ASN A 442 3.10 -71.82 29.93
C ASN A 442 4.49 -72.35 30.34
N LYS A 443 5.29 -71.56 31.04
CA LYS A 443 6.50 -72.01 31.75
C LYS A 443 6.16 -72.24 33.22
N THR A 444 5.34 -73.25 33.50
CA THR A 444 5.34 -73.84 34.84
C THR A 444 6.74 -74.40 35.12
N PRO A 445 7.39 -74.03 36.24
CA PRO A 445 8.71 -74.55 36.55
C PRO A 445 8.61 -76.05 36.77
N ASN A 446 9.39 -76.80 36.00
CA ASN A 446 9.50 -78.25 36.17
C ASN A 446 10.18 -78.49 37.52
N LEU A 447 9.42 -78.91 38.54
CA LEU A 447 9.88 -79.25 39.90
C LEU A 447 10.72 -80.55 39.94
N LYS A 448 11.65 -80.73 38.98
CA LYS A 448 12.54 -81.91 38.91
C LYS A 448 14.04 -81.60 38.93
N GLU A 449 14.44 -80.35 39.17
CA GLU A 449 15.87 -79.98 39.29
C GLU A 449 16.24 -79.40 40.67
N VAL A 450 15.61 -79.86 41.76
CA VAL A 450 16.04 -79.53 43.15
C VAL A 450 16.40 -80.80 43.95
N ALA A 451 16.70 -81.91 43.26
CA ALA A 451 17.23 -83.10 43.92
C ALA A 451 18.35 -83.72 43.08
N ALA A 452 19.50 -83.05 43.10
CA ALA A 452 20.82 -83.63 42.82
C ALA A 452 21.86 -82.87 43.63
#